data_AF-A0A923JKR0-F1
#
_entry.id   AF-A0A923JKR0-F1
#
_cell.length_a   1.000
_cell.length_b   1.000
_cell.length_c   1.000
_cell.angle_alpha   90.00
_cell.angle_beta   90.00
_cell.angle_gamma   90.00
#
_symmetry.space_group_name_H-M   'P 1'
#
loop_
_entity.id
_entity.type
_entity.pdbx_description
1 polymer ?
#
loop_
_entity_poly.entity_id
_entity_poly.type
_entity_poly.pdbx_seq_one_letter_code
_entity_poly.pdbx_strand_id
1 'polypeptide(L)' 'MPKVIAQMTIKLPRLMEVSEYRKLRYVGGKPSVQQLKKWIEEGEVAGEVKGGMYFVDVQAAVMGSTDPLLAKMMEIG' A
#
# COMPACT_ATOMS: atom_id res chain seq x y z
N MET A 1 -29.07 11.43 3.66
CA MET A 1 -28.53 11.36 5.03
C MET A 1 -27.14 10.73 4.92
N PRO A 2 -26.06 11.40 5.33
CA PRO A 2 -24.72 10.86 5.16
C PRO A 2 -24.52 9.73 6.16
N LYS A 3 -24.43 8.49 5.68
CA LYS A 3 -23.92 7.39 6.50
C LYS A 3 -22.43 7.68 6.68
N VAL A 4 -22.08 8.12 7.88
CA VAL A 4 -20.70 8.14 8.36
C VAL A 4 -20.20 6.71 8.24
N ILE A 5 -19.48 6.42 7.16
CA ILE A 5 -18.79 5.14 7.00
C ILE A 5 -17.73 5.15 8.09
N ALA A 6 -17.91 4.25 9.04
CA ALA A 6 -17.07 4.12 10.21
C ALA A 6 -15.61 4.24 9.79
N GLN A 7 -14.91 5.19 10.40
CA GLN A 7 -13.46 5.27 10.36
C GLN A 7 -12.95 4.02 11.09
N MET A 8 -12.97 2.86 10.43
CA MET A 8 -12.14 1.73 10.80
C MET A 8 -10.72 2.24 10.59
N THR A 9 -10.19 2.85 11.64
CA THR A 9 -8.81 3.25 11.76
C THR A 9 -8.02 1.97 11.87
N ILE A 10 -7.88 1.24 10.76
CA ILE A 10 -6.80 0.30 10.62
C ILE A 10 -5.57 1.18 10.79
N LYS A 11 -4.85 1.01 11.91
CA LYS A 11 -3.55 1.65 12.12
C LYS A 11 -2.54 1.01 11.17
N LEU A 12 -2.82 1.05 9.87
CA LEU A 12 -1.85 0.78 8.83
C LEU A 12 -0.77 1.84 9.03
N PRO A 13 0.48 1.43 9.29
CA PRO A 13 1.56 2.40 9.41
C PRO A 13 1.56 3.23 8.13
N ARG A 14 1.58 4.56 8.30
CA ARG A 14 1.54 5.50 7.18
C ARG A 14 2.64 5.18 6.15
N LEU A 15 3.76 4.63 6.62
CA LEU A 15 4.88 4.22 5.81
C LEU A 15 5.31 2.80 6.22
N MET A 16 5.42 1.91 5.25
CA MET A 16 5.87 0.53 5.45
C MET A 16 7.10 0.27 4.58
N GLU A 17 8.09 -0.45 5.08
CA GLU A 17 9.28 -0.76 4.27
C GLU A 17 8.88 -1.54 3.01
N VAL A 18 9.48 -1.22 1.86
CA VAL A 18 9.18 -1.89 0.59
C VAL A 18 9.30 -3.41 0.69
N SER A 19 10.26 -3.92 1.47
CA SER A 19 10.46 -5.36 1.63
C SER A 19 9.31 -6.03 2.41
N GLU A 20 8.76 -5.35 3.41
CA GLU A 20 7.58 -5.79 4.17
C GLU A 20 6.31 -5.66 3.34
N TYR A 21 6.12 -4.51 2.68
CA TYR A 21 4.99 -4.28 1.78
C TYR A 21 4.92 -5.37 0.71
N ARG A 22 6.06 -5.73 0.12
CA ARG A 22 6.13 -6.82 -0.87
C ARG A 22 5.65 -8.16 -0.31
N LYS A 23 6.09 -8.52 0.90
CA LYS A 23 5.72 -9.79 1.54
C LYS A 23 4.22 -9.86 1.81
N LEU A 24 3.61 -8.74 2.20
CA LEU A 24 2.18 -8.68 2.50
C LEU A 24 1.31 -8.61 1.24
N ARG A 25 1.72 -7.82 0.25
CA ARG A 25 0.92 -7.58 -0.97
C ARG A 25 1.10 -8.66 -2.03
N TYR A 26 2.29 -9.22 -2.15
CA TYR A 26 2.66 -10.15 -3.23
C TYR A 26 3.16 -11.49 -2.68
N VAL A 27 2.33 -12.12 -1.84
CA VAL A 27 2.60 -13.48 -1.31
C VAL A 27 2.75 -14.45 -2.50
N GLY A 28 3.97 -14.88 -2.78
CA GLY A 28 4.27 -15.93 -3.76
C GLY A 28 4.73 -15.50 -5.17
N GLY A 29 4.90 -14.20 -5.47
CA GLY A 29 5.28 -13.77 -6.83
C GLY A 29 5.77 -12.32 -6.96
N LYS A 30 6.29 -11.97 -8.15
CA LYS A 30 6.80 -10.63 -8.53
C LYS A 30 5.74 -9.53 -8.31
N PRO A 31 6.12 -8.25 -8.10
CA PRO A 31 7.40 -7.58 -8.41
C PRO A 31 8.54 -7.87 -7.42
N SER A 32 9.78 -7.64 -7.87
CA SER A 32 10.97 -7.64 -7.00
C SER A 32 10.99 -6.38 -6.14
N VAL A 33 11.81 -6.37 -5.08
CA VAL A 33 12.02 -5.18 -4.25
C VAL A 33 12.57 -4.02 -5.10
N GLN A 34 13.48 -4.29 -6.04
CA GLN A 34 14.03 -3.27 -6.94
C GLN A 34 12.96 -2.66 -7.86
N GLN A 35 12.04 -3.48 -8.37
CA GLN A 35 10.94 -3.00 -9.19
C GLN A 35 10.02 -2.08 -8.39
N LEU A 36 9.70 -2.43 -7.13
CA LEU A 36 8.90 -1.58 -6.25
C LEU A 36 9.60 -0.26 -5.93
N LYS A 37 10.92 -0.27 -5.71
CA LYS A 37 11.71 0.97 -5.54
C LYS A 37 11.62 1.85 -6.78
N LYS A 38 11.77 1.26 -7.96
CA LYS A 38 11.66 1.95 -9.24
C LYS A 38 10.27 2.58 -9.41
N TRP A 39 9.20 1.87 -9.09
CA TRP A 39 7.85 2.42 -9.12
C TRP A 39 7.61 3.55 -8.13
N ILE A 40 8.26 3.53 -6.96
CA ILE A 40 8.24 4.67 -6.03
C ILE A 40 8.95 5.88 -6.63
N GLU A 41 10.10 5.67 -7.29
CA GLU A 41 10.86 6.75 -7.95
C GLU A 41 10.12 7.31 -9.17
N GLU A 42 9.41 6.46 -9.92
CA GLU A 42 8.59 6.84 -11.08
C GLU A 42 7.26 7.48 -10.66
N GLY A 43 6.90 7.43 -9.38
CA GLY A 43 5.62 7.92 -8.85
C GLY A 43 4.42 7.02 -9.16
N GLU A 44 4.65 5.81 -9.68
CA GLU A 44 3.61 4.80 -9.91
C GLU A 44 3.09 4.20 -8.60
N VAL A 45 3.95 4.12 -7.57
CA VAL A 45 3.59 3.68 -6.22
C VAL A 45 3.83 4.83 -5.25
N ALA A 46 2.79 5.19 -4.50
CA ALA A 46 2.91 6.17 -3.43
C ALA A 46 3.91 5.68 -2.38
N GLY A 47 5.02 6.40 -2.21
CA GLY A 47 6.09 6.03 -1.30
C GLY A 47 7.08 7.17 -1.07
N GLU A 48 7.91 7.00 -0.04
CA GLU A 48 8.92 7.97 0.37
C GLU A 48 10.30 7.31 0.48
N VAL A 49 11.35 8.06 0.13
CA VAL A 49 12.74 7.65 0.33
C VAL A 49 13.34 8.43 1.51
N LYS A 50 13.75 7.74 2.57
CA LYS A 50 14.36 8.34 3.77
C LYS A 50 15.68 7.67 4.10
N GLY A 51 16.77 8.43 4.06
CA GLY A 51 18.09 7.93 4.44
C GLY A 51 18.56 6.71 3.61
N GLY A 52 18.17 6.64 2.33
CA GLY A 52 18.48 5.49 1.46
C GLY A 52 17.55 4.27 1.62
N MET A 53 16.60 4.34 2.54
CA MET A 53 15.54 3.34 2.70
C MET A 53 14.27 3.77 1.97
N TYR A 54 13.55 2.79 1.44
CA TYR A 54 12.33 3.03 0.65
C TYR A 54 11.13 2.54 1.44
N PHE A 55 10.11 3.38 1.51
CA PHE A 55 8.86 3.12 2.19
C PHE A 55 7.70 3.29 1.24
N VAL A 56 6.71 2.41 1.32
CA VAL A 56 5.43 2.52 0.62
C VAL A 56 4.43 3.17 1.57
N ASP A 57 3.71 4.18 1.08
CA ASP A 57 2.53 4.68 1.78
C ASP A 57 1.38 3.71 1.52
N VAL A 58 1.12 2.85 2.51
CA VAL A 58 0.12 1.78 2.39
C VAL A 58 -1.30 2.36 2.32
N GLN A 59 -1.54 3.51 2.94
CA GLN A 59 -2.87 4.14 2.88
C GLN A 59 -3.12 4.72 1.49
N ALA A 60 -2.15 5.46 0.95
CA ALA A 60 -2.25 6.01 -0.40
C ALA A 60 -2.27 4.90 -1.48
N ALA A 61 -1.50 3.83 -1.31
CA ALA A 61 -1.53 2.67 -2.21
C ALA A 61 -2.88 1.94 -2.17
N VAL A 62 -3.58 1.92 -1.04
CA VAL A 62 -4.93 1.32 -0.93
C VAL A 62 -6.01 2.26 -1.46
N MET A 63 -5.90 3.56 -1.24
CA MET A 63 -6.88 4.55 -1.68
C MET A 63 -6.75 4.96 -3.16
N GLY A 64 -5.54 4.87 -3.72
CA GLY A 64 -5.25 5.17 -5.13
C GLY A 64 -5.35 3.95 -6.06
N SER A 65 -5.63 2.76 -5.53
CA SER A 65 -5.69 1.53 -6.31
C SER A 65 -7.15 1.10 -6.54
N THR A 66 -7.57 1.07 -7.80
CA THR A 66 -8.86 0.52 -8.26
C THR A 66 -8.87 -1.02 -8.26
N ASP A 67 -8.16 -1.65 -7.33
CA ASP A 67 -7.96 -3.09 -7.32
C ASP A 67 -9.14 -3.79 -6.61
N PRO A 68 -9.93 -4.62 -7.31
CA PRO A 68 -11.14 -5.25 -6.78
C PRO A 68 -10.86 -6.21 -5.62
N LEU A 69 -9.61 -6.68 -5.46
CA LEU A 69 -9.23 -7.52 -4.32
C LEU A 69 -9.19 -6.73 -3.01
N LEU A 70 -8.80 -5.45 -3.06
CA LEU A 70 -8.80 -4.55 -1.89
C LEU A 70 -10.23 -4.15 -1.50
N ALA A 71 -11.11 -3.94 -2.47
CA ALA A 71 -12.53 -3.70 -2.23
C ALA A 71 -13.20 -4.89 -1.50
N LYS A 72 -12.86 -6.13 -1.88
CA LYS A 72 -13.37 -7.33 -1.21
C LYS A 72 -12.86 -7.49 0.23
N MET A 73 -11.66 -7.02 0.53
CA MET A 73 -11.15 -6.98 1.91
C MET A 73 -11.86 -5.91 2.76
N MET A 74 -12.51 -4.91 2.14
CA MET A 74 -13.36 -3.93 2.83
C MET A 74 -14.81 -4.40 3.05
N GLU A 75 -15.30 -5.43 2.36
CA GLU A 75 -16.68 -5.92 2.49
C GLU A 75 -16.89 -7.04 3.53
N ILE A 76 -15.82 -7.70 4.01
CA ILE A 76 -15.91 -8.80 5.01
C ILE A 76 -15.54 -8.29 6.42
N GLY A 77 -15.77 -7.01 6.69
CA GLY A 77 -15.57 -6.37 8.00
C GLY A 77 -16.88 -5.95 8.64
#